data_AF-F9LWR0-F1
#
_entry.id   AF-F9LWR0-F1
#
_cell.length_a   1.000
_cell.length_b   1.000
_cell.length_c   1.000
_cell.angle_alpha   90.00
_cell.angle_beta   90.00
_cell.angle_gamma   90.00
#
_symmetry.space_group_name_H-M   'P 1'
#
loop_
_entity.id
_entity.type
_entity.pdbx_description
1 polymer ?
#
loop_
_entity_poly.entity_id
_entity_poly.type
_entity_poly.pdbx_seq_one_letter_code
_entity_poly.pdbx_strand_id
1 'polypeptide(L)'
;MAKKRVTLPKEFKDLMDEGNIEALKAVYDRCELTAHDGRFSLCTPLHMGGVPDELVIWLVEQGLDINIPDYYGATPLYRQATMGRETVKLLLELGADIEKSNTYGNTPLHMAAEFFHPKTVALLIEKGANVNPKNDRGQTPLDSVLTVCRGIYIAQTAEIASMLLDAGAKKTSAMKDKVENIGKDFEFHREGINPDYLEAADQGLEKLYALFDVKPVAKRITHDGVSPILVKEGSWEEQYEELWSFLIPSSGAAKTVQGEVIRIPGRVRDELDRNGGVNWDRDYRKMLQALPQYLSLGIPPFRSKIRRD
;
A
#
# COMPACT_ATOMS: atom_id res chain seq x y z
N MET A 1 -20.63 -42.38 -16.92
CA MET A 1 -20.32 -41.56 -15.72
C MET A 1 -20.84 -40.16 -15.96
N ALA A 2 -21.49 -39.54 -14.97
CA ALA A 2 -21.89 -38.14 -15.07
C ALA A 2 -20.65 -37.24 -15.18
N LYS A 3 -20.71 -36.17 -15.99
CA LYS A 3 -19.62 -35.21 -16.13
C LYS A 3 -19.42 -34.49 -14.79
N LYS A 4 -18.21 -34.53 -14.24
CA LYS A 4 -17.85 -33.78 -13.03
C LYS A 4 -17.92 -32.26 -13.30
N ARG A 5 -18.25 -31.49 -12.27
CA ARG A 5 -18.34 -30.02 -12.32
C ARG A 5 -16.95 -29.41 -12.21
N VAL A 6 -16.68 -28.38 -13.02
CA VAL A 6 -15.44 -27.58 -12.99
C VAL A 6 -15.49 -26.42 -11.98
N THR A 7 -16.66 -26.15 -11.40
CA THR A 7 -16.85 -25.07 -10.43
C THR A 7 -17.20 -25.64 -9.06
N LEU A 8 -16.71 -24.99 -8.01
CA LEU A 8 -17.12 -25.26 -6.64
C LEU A 8 -18.60 -24.90 -6.42
N PRO A 9 -19.30 -25.59 -5.52
CA PRO A 9 -20.66 -25.24 -5.14
C PRO A 9 -20.71 -23.88 -4.42
N LYS A 10 -21.87 -23.21 -4.44
CA LYS A 10 -22.03 -21.88 -3.82
C LYS A 10 -21.81 -21.94 -2.31
N GLU A 11 -22.27 -23.02 -1.70
CA GLU A 11 -22.14 -23.34 -0.28
C GLU A 11 -20.71 -23.77 0.14
N PHE A 12 -19.74 -23.85 -0.79
CA PHE A 12 -18.38 -24.32 -0.45
C PHE A 12 -17.72 -23.48 0.64
N LYS A 13 -17.92 -22.15 0.59
CA LYS A 13 -17.36 -21.25 1.59
C LYS A 13 -18.00 -21.47 2.96
N ASP A 14 -19.32 -21.66 3.00
CA ASP A 14 -20.05 -21.94 4.24
C ASP A 14 -19.53 -23.24 4.87
N LEU A 15 -19.27 -24.28 4.07
CA LEU A 15 -18.65 -25.53 4.54
C LEU A 15 -17.24 -25.35 5.12
N MET A 16 -16.45 -24.41 4.58
CA MET A 16 -15.14 -24.06 5.14
C MET A 16 -15.28 -23.35 6.48
N ASP A 17 -16.21 -22.39 6.58
CA ASP A 17 -16.48 -21.62 7.79
C ASP A 17 -17.02 -22.53 8.93
N GLU A 18 -17.79 -23.57 8.58
CA GLU A 18 -18.26 -24.61 9.50
C GLU A 18 -17.16 -25.61 9.91
N GLY A 19 -16.04 -25.67 9.18
CA GLY A 19 -14.94 -26.61 9.43
C GLY A 19 -15.30 -28.09 9.19
N ASN A 20 -16.35 -28.37 8.41
CA ASN A 20 -16.81 -29.74 8.15
C ASN A 20 -15.96 -30.41 7.05
N ILE A 21 -14.84 -31.00 7.46
CA ILE A 21 -13.85 -31.57 6.54
C ILE A 21 -14.42 -32.69 5.65
N GLU A 22 -15.30 -33.53 6.20
CA GLU A 22 -15.92 -34.62 5.44
C GLU A 22 -16.88 -34.10 4.37
N ALA A 23 -17.65 -33.04 4.68
CA ALA A 23 -18.49 -32.38 3.69
C ALA A 23 -17.65 -31.70 2.60
N LEU A 24 -16.51 -31.10 2.96
CA LEU A 24 -15.58 -30.49 2.01
C LEU A 24 -14.98 -31.54 1.05
N LYS A 25 -14.55 -32.71 1.56
CA LYS A 25 -14.06 -33.83 0.73
C LYS A 25 -15.17 -34.36 -0.19
N ALA A 26 -16.39 -34.54 0.33
CA ALA A 26 -17.54 -35.05 -0.44
C ALA A 26 -17.94 -34.15 -1.63
N VAL A 27 -17.55 -32.86 -1.65
CA VAL A 27 -17.74 -32.00 -2.82
C VAL A 27 -17.08 -32.59 -4.07
N TYR A 28 -15.96 -33.29 -3.92
CA TYR A 28 -15.17 -33.84 -5.04
C TYR A 28 -15.71 -35.15 -5.62
N ASP A 29 -16.78 -35.71 -5.04
CA ASP A 29 -17.56 -36.78 -5.68
C ASP A 29 -18.24 -36.26 -6.95
N ARG A 30 -18.67 -34.99 -6.93
CA ARG A 30 -19.37 -34.30 -8.02
C ARG A 30 -18.53 -33.28 -8.76
N CYS A 31 -17.38 -32.88 -8.22
CA CYS A 31 -16.49 -31.86 -8.77
C CYS A 31 -15.14 -32.45 -9.22
N GLU A 32 -14.51 -31.82 -10.21
CA GLU A 32 -13.11 -32.08 -10.57
C GLU A 32 -12.19 -31.59 -9.44
N LEU A 33 -10.99 -32.17 -9.29
CA LEU A 33 -10.02 -31.71 -8.27
C LEU A 33 -9.59 -30.26 -8.49
N THR A 34 -9.58 -29.81 -9.75
CA THR A 34 -9.29 -28.43 -10.15
C THR A 34 -10.50 -27.50 -10.06
N ALA A 35 -11.59 -27.91 -9.39
CA ALA A 35 -12.77 -27.08 -9.28
C ALA A 35 -12.45 -25.74 -8.57
N HIS A 36 -12.97 -24.65 -9.14
CA HIS A 36 -12.61 -23.29 -8.74
C HIS A 36 -13.83 -22.38 -8.50
N ASP A 37 -13.59 -21.20 -7.93
CA ASP A 37 -14.60 -20.19 -7.60
C ASP A 37 -15.09 -19.40 -8.83
N GLY A 38 -15.95 -20.03 -9.62
CA GLY A 38 -16.61 -19.36 -10.75
C GLY A 38 -15.65 -19.00 -11.90
N ARG A 39 -16.10 -18.15 -12.82
CA ARG A 39 -15.46 -18.02 -14.15
C ARG A 39 -14.21 -17.13 -14.19
N PHE A 40 -14.06 -16.19 -13.25
CA PHE A 40 -13.12 -15.07 -13.44
C PHE A 40 -11.83 -15.18 -12.62
N SER A 41 -11.88 -15.67 -11.39
CA SER A 41 -10.71 -15.80 -10.51
C SER A 41 -9.97 -17.12 -10.72
N LEU A 42 -10.70 -18.21 -11.00
CA LEU A 42 -10.16 -19.57 -11.10
C LEU A 42 -9.41 -20.03 -9.83
N CYS A 43 -9.79 -19.52 -8.65
CA CYS A 43 -9.20 -19.93 -7.39
C CYS A 43 -9.77 -21.31 -6.97
N THR A 44 -8.89 -22.31 -6.89
CA THR A 44 -9.16 -23.57 -6.17
C THR A 44 -9.15 -23.33 -4.66
N PRO A 45 -9.60 -24.30 -3.82
CA PRO A 45 -9.60 -24.11 -2.37
C PRO A 45 -8.21 -23.83 -1.77
N LEU A 46 -7.14 -24.31 -2.40
CA LEU A 46 -5.76 -24.03 -1.95
C LEU A 46 -5.44 -22.52 -1.95
N HIS A 47 -6.08 -21.74 -2.82
CA HIS A 47 -5.91 -20.28 -2.89
C HIS A 47 -6.71 -19.53 -1.83
N MET A 48 -7.72 -20.16 -1.23
CA MET A 48 -8.67 -19.49 -0.33
C MET A 48 -8.08 -19.34 1.06
N GLY A 49 -8.21 -18.15 1.64
CA GLY A 49 -7.80 -17.91 3.02
C GLY A 49 -8.69 -18.68 3.99
N GLY A 50 -8.09 -19.34 4.98
CA GLY A 50 -8.83 -20.15 5.95
C GLY A 50 -9.18 -21.56 5.47
N VAL A 51 -8.61 -22.02 4.34
CA VAL A 51 -8.69 -23.42 3.94
C VAL A 51 -8.12 -24.32 5.05
N PRO A 52 -8.83 -25.37 5.50
CA PRO A 52 -8.31 -26.30 6.50
C PRO A 52 -7.06 -27.02 5.99
N ASP A 53 -6.03 -27.12 6.83
CA ASP A 53 -4.79 -27.83 6.51
C ASP A 53 -5.04 -29.29 6.09
N GLU A 54 -6.00 -29.96 6.73
CA GLU A 54 -6.40 -31.32 6.36
C GLU A 54 -6.94 -31.40 4.93
N LEU A 55 -7.69 -30.38 4.47
CA LEU A 55 -8.19 -30.32 3.10
C LEU A 55 -7.05 -30.06 2.12
N VAL A 56 -6.10 -29.19 2.46
CA VAL A 56 -4.91 -28.91 1.65
C VAL A 56 -4.12 -30.20 1.43
N ILE A 57 -3.78 -30.92 2.51
CA ILE A 57 -3.04 -32.19 2.44
C ILE A 57 -3.80 -33.18 1.57
N TRP A 58 -5.08 -33.40 1.86
CA TRP A 58 -5.90 -34.37 1.13
C TRP A 58 -5.96 -34.06 -0.37
N LEU A 59 -6.18 -32.78 -0.76
CA LEU A 59 -6.25 -32.40 -2.17
C LEU A 59 -4.93 -32.67 -2.92
N VAL A 60 -3.81 -32.37 -2.28
CA VAL A 60 -2.48 -32.60 -2.86
C VAL A 60 -2.20 -34.10 -2.98
N GLU A 61 -2.58 -34.90 -1.99
CA GLU A 61 -2.51 -36.37 -2.04
C GLU A 61 -3.40 -36.97 -3.13
N GLN A 62 -4.56 -36.36 -3.42
CA GLN A 62 -5.40 -36.74 -4.55
C GLN A 62 -4.82 -36.31 -5.92
N GLY A 63 -3.71 -35.57 -5.94
CA GLY A 63 -3.01 -35.14 -7.15
C GLY A 63 -3.39 -33.75 -7.65
N LEU A 64 -4.02 -32.89 -6.83
CA LEU A 64 -4.12 -31.48 -7.16
C LEU A 64 -2.72 -30.85 -7.14
N ASP A 65 -2.33 -30.22 -8.25
CA ASP A 65 -1.06 -29.50 -8.34
C ASP A 65 -1.00 -28.38 -7.28
N ILE A 66 -0.03 -28.46 -6.37
CA ILE A 66 0.23 -27.47 -5.31
C ILE A 66 0.54 -26.07 -5.89
N ASN A 67 1.00 -26.01 -7.14
CA ASN A 67 1.34 -24.79 -7.87
C ASN A 67 0.28 -24.39 -8.90
N ILE A 68 -0.93 -24.95 -8.81
CA ILE A 68 -2.02 -24.65 -9.75
C ILE A 68 -2.26 -23.13 -9.86
N PRO A 69 -2.07 -22.52 -11.04
CA PRO A 69 -2.26 -21.09 -11.18
C PRO A 69 -3.74 -20.72 -11.23
N ASP A 70 -4.09 -19.60 -10.60
CA ASP A 70 -5.36 -18.92 -10.82
C ASP A 70 -5.36 -18.10 -12.13
N TYR A 71 -6.40 -17.32 -12.37
CA TYR A 71 -6.53 -16.51 -13.59
C TYR A 71 -5.38 -15.51 -13.80
N TYR A 72 -4.79 -15.00 -12.72
CA TYR A 72 -3.66 -14.06 -12.75
C TYR A 72 -2.31 -14.77 -12.67
N GLY A 73 -2.28 -16.09 -12.83
CA GLY A 73 -1.07 -16.89 -12.68
C GLY A 73 -0.57 -16.98 -11.23
N ALA A 74 -1.35 -16.53 -10.25
CA ALA A 74 -0.96 -16.63 -8.85
C ALA A 74 -1.18 -18.06 -8.36
N THR A 75 -0.18 -18.62 -7.68
CA THR A 75 -0.27 -19.93 -7.03
C THR A 75 -1.00 -19.85 -5.69
N PRO A 76 -1.36 -21.00 -5.07
CA PRO A 76 -1.82 -21.04 -3.70
C PRO A 76 -0.85 -20.36 -2.74
N LEU A 77 0.47 -20.64 -2.86
CA LEU A 77 1.49 -20.02 -2.02
C LEU A 77 1.50 -18.50 -2.16
N TYR A 78 1.39 -17.98 -3.38
CA TYR A 78 1.28 -16.55 -3.64
C TYR A 78 0.07 -15.94 -2.91
N ARG A 79 -1.11 -16.56 -3.02
CA ARG A 79 -2.34 -16.04 -2.39
C ARG A 79 -2.27 -16.10 -0.87
N GLN A 80 -1.81 -17.22 -0.31
CA GLN A 80 -1.64 -17.36 1.14
C GLN A 80 -0.60 -16.36 1.68
N ALA A 81 0.48 -16.09 0.93
CA ALA A 81 1.47 -15.09 1.30
C ALA A 81 0.91 -13.65 1.25
N THR A 82 0.10 -13.33 0.24
CA THR A 82 -0.62 -12.05 0.13
C THR A 82 -1.53 -11.80 1.33
N MET A 83 -2.12 -12.85 1.90
CA MET A 83 -3.03 -12.78 3.04
C MET A 83 -2.33 -12.97 4.41
N GLY A 84 -1.04 -13.27 4.43
CA GLY A 84 -0.28 -13.51 5.66
C GLY A 84 -0.74 -14.74 6.45
N ARG A 85 -1.18 -15.81 5.77
CA ARG A 85 -1.74 -17.01 6.41
C ARG A 85 -0.67 -18.00 6.85
N GLU A 86 -0.92 -18.71 7.95
CA GLU A 86 -0.04 -19.78 8.45
C GLU A 86 0.07 -20.96 7.47
N THR A 87 -0.95 -21.16 6.62
CA THR A 87 -0.97 -22.17 5.55
C THR A 87 0.21 -22.05 4.58
N VAL A 88 0.89 -20.89 4.51
CA VAL A 88 2.16 -20.73 3.78
C VAL A 88 3.18 -21.79 4.19
N LYS A 89 3.30 -22.08 5.49
CA LYS A 89 4.23 -23.08 6.01
C LYS A 89 3.91 -24.48 5.45
N LEU A 90 2.64 -24.88 5.53
CA LEU A 90 2.18 -26.16 5.02
C LEU A 90 2.42 -26.30 3.51
N LEU A 91 2.09 -25.26 2.73
CA LEU A 91 2.29 -25.30 1.27
C LEU A 91 3.76 -25.51 0.91
N LEU A 92 4.69 -24.85 1.62
CA LEU A 92 6.14 -25.04 1.42
C LEU A 92 6.59 -26.45 1.82
N GLU A 93 6.05 -27.01 2.90
CA GLU A 93 6.32 -28.40 3.33
C GLU A 93 5.82 -29.43 2.31
N LEU A 94 4.72 -29.12 1.61
CA LEU A 94 4.16 -29.93 0.52
C LEU A 94 4.84 -29.68 -0.85
N GLY A 95 5.88 -28.85 -0.90
CA GLY A 95 6.68 -28.64 -2.12
C GLY A 95 6.14 -27.55 -3.06
N ALA A 96 5.40 -26.56 -2.56
CA ALA A 96 5.08 -25.37 -3.32
C ALA A 96 6.35 -24.65 -3.79
N ASP A 97 6.34 -24.16 -5.03
CA ASP A 97 7.45 -23.43 -5.62
C ASP A 97 7.49 -21.99 -5.06
N ILE A 98 8.49 -21.75 -4.20
CA ILE A 98 8.70 -20.49 -3.50
C ILE A 98 9.01 -19.30 -4.43
N GLU A 99 9.50 -19.57 -5.64
CA GLU A 99 9.88 -18.56 -6.63
C GLU A 99 8.81 -18.32 -7.70
N LYS A 100 7.73 -19.12 -7.72
CA LYS A 100 6.71 -19.05 -8.76
C LYS A 100 5.98 -17.71 -8.73
N SER A 101 6.24 -16.87 -9.72
CA SER A 101 5.61 -15.57 -9.86
C SER A 101 4.26 -15.64 -10.57
N ASN A 102 3.43 -14.62 -10.32
CA ASN A 102 2.22 -14.37 -11.10
C ASN A 102 2.54 -13.80 -12.50
N THR A 103 1.51 -13.42 -13.26
CA THR A 103 1.64 -12.83 -14.61
C THR A 103 2.27 -11.44 -14.65
N TYR A 104 2.53 -10.81 -13.50
CA TYR A 104 3.19 -9.50 -13.37
C TYR A 104 4.63 -9.61 -12.83
N GLY A 105 5.15 -10.83 -12.71
CA GLY A 105 6.49 -11.10 -12.18
C GLY A 105 6.62 -10.98 -10.65
N ASN A 106 5.51 -10.82 -9.92
CA ASN A 106 5.54 -10.78 -8.45
C ASN A 106 5.65 -12.20 -7.89
N THR A 107 6.67 -12.45 -7.08
CA THR A 107 6.86 -13.69 -6.30
C THR A 107 6.03 -13.65 -5.00
N PRO A 108 5.84 -14.79 -4.30
CA PRO A 108 5.22 -14.80 -2.97
C PRO A 108 5.86 -13.82 -1.98
N LEU A 109 7.19 -13.63 -2.06
CA LEU A 109 7.92 -12.68 -1.21
C LEU A 109 7.56 -11.22 -1.51
N HIS A 110 7.35 -10.85 -2.79
CA HIS A 110 6.85 -9.51 -3.14
C HIS A 110 5.52 -9.24 -2.44
N MET A 111 4.60 -10.21 -2.49
CA MET A 111 3.25 -10.03 -1.95
C MET A 111 3.21 -10.00 -0.44
N ALA A 112 3.98 -10.86 0.24
CA ALA A 112 4.11 -10.80 1.70
C ALA A 112 4.67 -9.45 2.16
N ALA A 113 5.60 -8.86 1.39
CA ALA A 113 6.16 -7.55 1.66
C ALA A 113 5.16 -6.42 1.37
N GLU A 114 4.52 -6.40 0.19
CA GLU A 114 3.56 -5.36 -0.24
C GLU A 114 2.30 -5.30 0.64
N PHE A 115 1.92 -6.42 1.24
CA PHE A 115 0.76 -6.53 2.14
C PHE A 115 1.16 -6.48 3.63
N PHE A 116 2.42 -6.14 3.92
CA PHE A 116 2.91 -5.87 5.26
C PHE A 116 2.72 -7.05 6.23
N HIS A 117 3.20 -8.24 5.82
CA HIS A 117 3.17 -9.47 6.63
C HIS A 117 4.58 -9.90 7.09
N PRO A 118 5.17 -9.26 8.12
CA PRO A 118 6.52 -9.55 8.61
C PRO A 118 6.79 -11.03 8.89
N LYS A 119 5.86 -11.73 9.54
CA LYS A 119 6.00 -13.16 9.87
C LYS A 119 6.12 -14.05 8.63
N THR A 120 5.32 -13.76 7.60
CA THR A 120 5.36 -14.48 6.33
C THR A 120 6.63 -14.16 5.55
N VAL A 121 7.08 -12.89 5.56
CA VAL A 121 8.37 -12.49 4.98
C VAL A 121 9.52 -13.27 5.64
N ALA A 122 9.56 -13.30 6.97
CA ALA A 122 10.57 -14.05 7.73
C ALA A 122 10.60 -15.52 7.34
N LEU A 123 9.43 -16.18 7.29
CA LEU A 123 9.29 -17.58 6.91
C LEU A 123 9.79 -17.84 5.48
N LEU A 124 9.42 -16.98 4.51
CA LEU A 124 9.85 -17.14 3.12
C LEU A 124 11.37 -16.99 2.99
N ILE A 125 11.97 -16.02 3.68
CA ILE A 125 13.43 -15.85 3.73
C ILE A 125 14.10 -17.08 4.35
N GLU A 126 13.58 -17.59 5.47
CA GLU A 126 14.09 -18.81 6.14
C GLU A 126 14.06 -20.02 5.21
N LYS A 127 13.02 -20.14 4.37
CA LYS A 127 12.87 -21.21 3.38
C LYS A 127 13.66 -20.99 2.09
N GLY A 128 14.47 -19.93 2.03
CA GLY A 128 15.41 -19.69 0.94
C GLY A 128 14.85 -18.89 -0.23
N ALA A 129 13.78 -18.11 -0.03
CA ALA A 129 13.28 -17.22 -1.07
C ALA A 129 14.35 -16.22 -1.52
N ASN A 130 14.48 -16.01 -2.82
CA ASN A 130 15.33 -14.98 -3.37
C ASN A 130 14.79 -13.59 -2.95
N VAL A 131 15.64 -12.76 -2.34
CA VAL A 131 15.27 -11.41 -1.87
C VAL A 131 15.50 -10.30 -2.90
N ASN A 132 16.11 -10.63 -4.06
CA ASN A 132 16.38 -9.69 -5.15
C ASN A 132 15.68 -9.99 -6.51
N PRO A 133 14.59 -10.79 -6.62
CA PRO A 133 13.89 -10.94 -7.89
C PRO A 133 13.28 -9.60 -8.29
N LYS A 134 13.21 -9.33 -9.59
CA LYS A 134 12.56 -8.13 -10.12
C LYS A 134 11.25 -8.52 -10.80
N ASN A 135 10.17 -7.87 -10.42
CA ASN A 135 8.89 -7.97 -11.13
C ASN A 135 8.92 -7.21 -12.48
N ASP A 136 7.81 -7.20 -13.21
CA ASP A 136 7.73 -6.56 -14.53
C ASP A 136 7.87 -5.02 -14.48
N ARG A 137 7.71 -4.42 -13.29
CA ARG A 137 7.98 -3.00 -13.03
C ARG A 137 9.43 -2.74 -12.63
N GLY A 138 10.28 -3.76 -12.63
CA GLY A 138 11.68 -3.69 -12.22
C GLY A 138 11.90 -3.57 -10.70
N GLN A 139 10.85 -3.80 -9.91
CA GLN A 139 10.87 -3.64 -8.45
C GLN A 139 11.28 -4.95 -7.78
N THR A 140 12.08 -4.85 -6.73
CA THR A 140 12.38 -5.97 -5.81
C THR A 140 11.37 -5.99 -4.66
N PRO A 141 11.27 -7.05 -3.84
CA PRO A 141 10.41 -7.04 -2.66
C PRO A 141 10.66 -5.85 -1.73
N LEU A 142 11.92 -5.45 -1.54
CA LEU A 142 12.29 -4.27 -0.75
C LEU A 142 11.82 -2.96 -1.41
N ASP A 143 11.98 -2.86 -2.73
CA ASP A 143 11.54 -1.67 -3.47
C ASP A 143 10.01 -1.54 -3.48
N SER A 144 9.32 -2.66 -3.65
CA SER A 144 7.86 -2.78 -3.64
C SER A 144 7.27 -2.31 -2.31
N VAL A 145 7.73 -2.83 -1.16
CA VAL A 145 7.17 -2.44 0.16
C VAL A 145 7.36 -0.95 0.45
N LEU A 146 8.51 -0.38 0.09
CA LEU A 146 8.75 1.07 0.22
C LEU A 146 7.84 1.91 -0.69
N THR A 147 7.46 1.37 -1.85
CA THR A 147 6.62 2.08 -2.82
C THR A 147 5.16 2.15 -2.36
N VAL A 148 4.67 1.10 -1.71
CA VAL A 148 3.27 1.01 -1.27
C VAL A 148 3.05 1.45 0.18
N CYS A 149 4.12 1.70 0.94
CA CYS A 149 4.06 2.13 2.34
C CYS A 149 3.16 3.36 2.53
N ARG A 150 2.28 3.27 3.53
CA ARG A 150 1.40 4.35 4.01
C ARG A 150 1.57 4.50 5.51
N GLY A 151 1.15 5.65 6.07
CA GLY A 151 1.37 6.02 7.48
C GLY A 151 1.18 4.90 8.52
N ILE A 152 0.09 4.14 8.45
CA ILE A 152 -0.23 3.08 9.43
C ILE A 152 0.63 1.81 9.30
N TYR A 153 1.34 1.65 8.18
CA TYR A 153 2.16 0.47 7.88
C TYR A 153 3.67 0.74 8.00
N ILE A 154 4.06 1.93 8.48
CA ILE A 154 5.47 2.33 8.57
C ILE A 154 6.26 1.39 9.48
N ALA A 155 5.70 1.01 10.63
CA ALA A 155 6.33 0.07 11.55
C ALA A 155 6.63 -1.29 10.89
N GLN A 156 5.62 -1.89 10.24
CA GLN A 156 5.74 -3.17 9.55
C GLN A 156 6.71 -3.06 8.36
N THR A 157 6.66 -1.95 7.62
CA THR A 157 7.60 -1.67 6.52
C THR A 157 9.04 -1.64 7.02
N ALA A 158 9.31 -0.99 8.15
CA ALA A 158 10.64 -0.93 8.74
C ALA A 158 11.14 -2.29 9.21
N GLU A 159 10.25 -3.14 9.73
CA GLU A 159 10.54 -4.51 10.11
C GLU A 159 10.90 -5.37 8.89
N ILE A 160 10.06 -5.35 7.85
CA ILE A 160 10.27 -6.06 6.59
C ILE A 160 11.53 -5.59 5.89
N ALA A 161 11.76 -4.27 5.83
CA ALA A 161 12.94 -3.69 5.22
C ALA A 161 14.23 -4.16 5.93
N SER A 162 14.22 -4.21 7.26
CA SER A 162 15.33 -4.77 8.05
C SER A 162 15.59 -6.22 7.65
N MET A 163 14.58 -7.08 7.68
CA MET A 163 14.73 -8.50 7.36
C MET A 163 15.29 -8.73 5.95
N LEU A 164 14.76 -8.01 4.96
CA LEU A 164 15.22 -8.11 3.58
C LEU A 164 16.68 -7.65 3.44
N LEU A 165 17.06 -6.55 4.10
CA LEU A 165 18.43 -6.05 4.09
C LEU A 165 19.40 -7.02 4.78
N ASP A 166 19.00 -7.57 5.93
CA ASP A 166 19.77 -8.57 6.67
C ASP A 166 19.96 -9.86 5.84
N ALA A 167 18.97 -10.20 5.01
CA ALA A 167 19.03 -11.30 4.05
C ALA A 167 19.77 -10.97 2.73
N GLY A 168 20.34 -9.77 2.59
CA GLY A 168 21.16 -9.38 1.44
C GLY A 168 20.40 -8.71 0.28
N ALA A 169 19.24 -8.11 0.54
CA ALA A 169 18.57 -7.24 -0.43
C ALA A 169 19.44 -6.00 -0.74
N LYS A 170 19.51 -5.64 -2.02
CA LYS A 170 20.35 -4.52 -2.49
C LYS A 170 19.64 -3.19 -2.32
N LYS A 171 20.30 -2.24 -1.63
CA LYS A 171 19.86 -0.84 -1.59
C LYS A 171 20.10 -0.13 -2.92
N THR A 172 19.21 0.79 -3.27
CA THR A 172 19.37 1.70 -4.41
C THR A 172 19.24 3.14 -3.96
N SER A 173 19.71 4.10 -4.76
CA SER A 173 19.51 5.53 -4.48
C SER A 173 18.04 5.91 -4.47
N ALA A 174 17.25 5.38 -5.41
CA ALA A 174 15.81 5.64 -5.49
C ALA A 174 15.03 5.21 -4.22
N MET A 175 15.54 4.21 -3.48
CA MET A 175 14.94 3.82 -2.20
C MET A 175 15.12 4.90 -1.12
N LYS A 176 16.20 5.68 -1.16
CA LYS A 176 16.39 6.83 -0.24
C LYS A 176 15.29 7.87 -0.47
N ASP A 177 15.02 8.20 -1.74
CA ASP A 177 13.98 9.16 -2.11
C ASP A 177 12.59 8.68 -1.65
N LYS A 178 12.32 7.37 -1.76
CA LYS A 178 11.07 6.77 -1.26
C LYS A 178 10.95 6.89 0.25
N VAL A 179 12.00 6.61 1.01
CA VAL A 179 12.01 6.76 2.48
C VAL A 179 11.80 8.21 2.89
N GLU A 180 12.43 9.16 2.21
CA GLU A 180 12.19 10.59 2.43
C GLU A 180 10.72 10.95 2.16
N ASN A 181 10.14 10.44 1.06
CA ASN A 181 8.75 10.67 0.70
C ASN A 181 7.76 10.03 1.68
N ILE A 182 8.04 8.84 2.21
CA ILE A 182 7.25 8.23 3.30
C ILE A 182 7.22 9.18 4.50
N GLY A 183 8.37 9.75 4.86
CA GLY A 183 8.48 10.75 5.93
C GLY A 183 7.64 11.99 5.65
N LYS A 184 7.79 12.60 4.47
CA LYS A 184 7.00 13.77 4.07
C LYS A 184 5.50 13.49 4.10
N ASP A 185 5.06 12.34 3.59
CA ASP A 185 3.66 11.93 3.57
C ASP A 185 3.12 11.74 5.00
N PHE A 186 3.87 11.07 5.86
CA PHE A 186 3.52 10.86 7.26
C PHE A 186 3.41 12.19 8.03
N GLU A 187 4.39 13.08 7.88
CA GLU A 187 4.37 14.42 8.47
C GLU A 187 3.19 15.25 7.99
N PHE A 188 2.90 15.20 6.69
CA PHE A 188 1.79 15.93 6.11
C PHE A 188 0.45 15.48 6.67
N HIS A 189 0.24 14.17 6.85
CA HIS A 189 -1.01 13.58 7.31
C HIS A 189 -1.11 13.37 8.83
N ARG A 190 -0.05 13.68 9.60
CA ARG A 190 0.09 13.31 11.02
C ARG A 190 -1.15 13.61 11.87
N GLU A 191 -1.72 14.81 11.75
CA GLU A 191 -2.88 15.25 12.55
C GLU A 191 -4.13 14.37 12.35
N GLY A 192 -4.24 13.70 11.20
CA GLY A 192 -5.37 12.82 10.88
C GLY A 192 -5.11 11.35 11.20
N ILE A 193 -3.90 10.98 11.64
CA ILE A 193 -3.55 9.60 11.98
C ILE A 193 -4.05 9.31 13.40
N ASN A 194 -4.67 8.14 13.59
CA ASN A 194 -5.11 7.72 14.91
C ASN A 194 -3.90 7.67 15.88
N PRO A 195 -3.98 8.32 17.06
CA PRO A 195 -2.90 8.35 18.05
C PRO A 195 -2.29 7.00 18.41
N ASP A 196 -3.09 5.93 18.41
CA ASP A 196 -2.63 4.57 18.76
C ASP A 196 -1.54 4.04 17.79
N TYR A 197 -1.44 4.61 16.58
CA TYR A 197 -0.45 4.22 15.57
C TYR A 197 0.75 5.17 15.49
N LEU A 198 0.67 6.36 16.10
CA LEU A 198 1.69 7.40 15.92
C LEU A 198 3.04 6.99 16.48
N GLU A 199 3.08 6.40 17.68
CA GLU A 199 4.34 6.00 18.32
C GLU A 199 5.05 4.91 17.51
N ALA A 200 4.33 3.88 17.10
CA ALA A 200 4.88 2.80 16.28
C ALA A 200 5.35 3.32 14.91
N ALA A 201 4.61 4.25 14.31
CA ALA A 201 5.01 4.88 13.05
C ALA A 201 6.25 5.78 13.20
N ASP A 202 6.35 6.59 14.26
CA ASP A 202 7.54 7.40 14.58
C ASP A 202 8.78 6.49 14.70
N GLN A 203 8.69 5.42 15.50
CA GLN A 203 9.79 4.44 15.68
C GLN A 203 10.15 3.72 14.38
N GLY A 204 9.14 3.31 13.60
CA GLY A 204 9.34 2.69 12.30
C GLY A 204 10.04 3.62 11.31
N LEU A 205 9.68 4.90 11.32
CA LEU A 205 10.25 5.91 10.44
C LEU A 205 11.71 6.21 10.82
N GLU A 206 12.02 6.34 12.12
CA GLU A 206 13.39 6.44 12.61
C GLU A 206 14.24 5.25 12.15
N LYS A 207 13.69 4.04 12.23
CA LYS A 207 14.35 2.83 11.75
C LYS A 207 14.59 2.86 10.23
N LEU A 208 13.61 3.29 9.43
CA LEU A 208 13.78 3.44 7.98
C LEU A 208 14.87 4.48 7.65
N TYR A 209 14.86 5.63 8.32
CA TYR A 209 15.90 6.65 8.15
C TYR A 209 17.29 6.11 8.43
N ALA A 210 17.45 5.33 9.51
CA ALA A 210 18.72 4.69 9.83
C ALA A 210 19.13 3.64 8.79
N LEU A 211 18.21 2.77 8.36
CA LEU A 211 18.49 1.71 7.38
C LEU A 211 18.96 2.26 6.02
N PHE A 212 18.40 3.39 5.61
CA PHE A 212 18.63 3.99 4.29
C PHE A 212 19.55 5.22 4.30
N ASP A 213 20.04 5.63 5.48
CA ASP A 213 20.89 6.82 5.63
C ASP A 213 20.21 8.05 4.99
N VAL A 214 19.01 8.34 5.53
CA VAL A 214 18.16 9.47 5.16
C VAL A 214 18.00 10.37 6.38
N LYS A 215 18.17 11.68 6.19
CA LYS A 215 17.96 12.64 7.26
C LYS A 215 16.48 12.65 7.67
N PRO A 216 16.14 12.58 8.96
CA PRO A 216 14.75 12.64 9.40
C PRO A 216 14.03 13.89 8.89
N VAL A 217 12.82 13.69 8.36
CA VAL A 217 11.93 14.79 7.98
C VAL A 217 11.46 15.46 9.27
N ALA A 218 11.50 16.80 9.29
CA ALA A 218 11.14 17.55 10.48
C ALA A 218 9.64 17.41 10.79
N LYS A 219 9.31 17.36 12.09
CA LYS A 219 7.92 17.31 12.52
C LYS A 219 7.14 18.50 11.98
N ARG A 220 6.03 18.23 11.31
CA ARG A 220 5.20 19.30 10.73
C ARG A 220 4.59 20.15 11.84
N ILE A 221 4.72 21.48 11.68
CA ILE A 221 4.06 22.46 12.52
C ILE A 221 2.99 23.12 11.66
N THR A 222 1.72 22.92 12.04
CA THR A 222 0.59 23.60 11.39
C THR A 222 0.26 24.88 12.14
N HIS A 223 -0.04 25.94 11.41
CA HIS A 223 -0.45 27.21 11.99
C HIS A 223 -1.74 27.07 12.83
N ASP A 224 -1.78 27.75 13.96
CA ASP A 224 -2.89 27.70 14.93
C ASP A 224 -4.18 28.38 14.44
N GLY A 225 -4.06 29.26 13.44
CA GLY A 225 -5.16 30.05 12.87
C GLY A 225 -5.31 31.45 13.48
N VAL A 226 -4.49 31.80 14.49
CA VAL A 226 -4.57 33.07 15.23
C VAL A 226 -3.25 33.84 15.27
N SER A 227 -2.11 33.15 15.21
CA SER A 227 -0.80 33.76 15.23
C SER A 227 -0.53 34.56 13.94
N PRO A 228 0.41 35.54 13.97
CA PRO A 228 0.88 36.19 12.76
C PRO A 228 1.57 35.20 11.83
N ILE A 229 1.20 35.22 10.54
CA ILE A 229 1.88 34.43 9.51
C ILE A 229 3.15 35.18 9.11
N LEU A 230 4.30 34.59 9.45
CA LEU A 230 5.62 35.12 9.11
C LEU A 230 6.23 34.22 8.03
N VAL A 231 6.65 34.83 6.92
CA VAL A 231 7.29 34.14 5.80
C VAL A 231 8.72 34.60 5.70
N LYS A 232 9.66 33.68 5.51
CA LYS A 232 11.07 34.04 5.39
C LYS A 232 11.33 34.77 4.07
N GLU A 233 12.38 35.59 4.06
CA GLU A 233 12.90 36.13 2.80
C GLU A 233 13.41 34.98 1.92
N GLY A 234 13.08 35.03 0.63
CA GLY A 234 13.39 33.96 -0.34
C GLY A 234 12.70 34.20 -1.68
N SER A 235 12.83 33.24 -2.60
CA SER A 235 12.07 33.25 -3.85
C SER A 235 10.58 33.05 -3.60
N TRP A 236 9.72 33.42 -4.55
CA TRP A 236 8.28 33.22 -4.39
C TRP A 236 7.92 31.73 -4.29
N GLU A 237 8.67 30.83 -4.95
CA GLU A 237 8.51 29.38 -4.86
C GLU A 237 8.83 28.88 -3.45
N GLU A 238 9.96 29.31 -2.88
CA GLU A 238 10.37 28.93 -1.53
C GLU A 238 9.34 29.38 -0.48
N GLN A 239 8.86 30.62 -0.63
CA GLN A 239 7.82 31.18 0.22
C GLN A 239 6.49 30.44 0.07
N TYR A 240 6.12 30.07 -1.16
CA TYR A 240 4.90 29.32 -1.43
C TYR A 240 4.93 27.93 -0.78
N GLU A 241 6.04 27.20 -0.90
CA GLU A 241 6.20 25.89 -0.26
C GLU A 241 6.23 25.98 1.27
N GLU A 242 6.87 27.02 1.83
CA GLU A 242 6.84 27.28 3.28
C GLU A 242 5.38 27.50 3.76
N LEU A 243 4.64 28.34 3.06
CA LEU A 243 3.23 28.60 3.36
C LEU A 243 2.34 27.37 3.16
N TRP A 244 2.60 26.56 2.13
CA TRP A 244 1.87 25.30 1.90
C TRP A 244 2.08 24.34 3.08
N SER A 245 3.33 24.15 3.49
CA SER A 245 3.67 23.31 4.64
C SER A 245 3.05 23.83 5.94
N PHE A 246 3.04 25.14 6.15
CA PHE A 246 2.62 25.76 7.41
C PHE A 246 1.11 25.96 7.55
N LEU A 247 0.39 26.29 6.48
CA LEU A 247 -1.01 26.73 6.56
C LEU A 247 -2.05 25.67 6.17
N ILE A 248 -1.65 24.64 5.42
CA ILE A 248 -2.61 23.78 4.72
C ILE A 248 -2.88 22.49 5.50
N PRO A 249 -4.08 22.24 6.03
CA PRO A 249 -4.36 20.97 6.67
C PRO A 249 -4.27 19.81 5.67
N SER A 250 -4.03 18.60 6.17
CA SER A 250 -3.95 17.38 5.34
C SER A 250 -5.24 17.10 4.57
N SER A 251 -6.38 17.60 5.07
CA SER A 251 -7.67 17.52 4.42
C SER A 251 -8.55 18.72 4.79
N GLY A 252 -9.53 19.00 3.93
CA GLY A 252 -10.52 20.05 4.19
C GLY A 252 -10.08 21.47 3.80
N ALA A 253 -10.77 22.44 4.37
CA ALA A 253 -10.49 23.86 4.20
C ALA A 253 -9.41 24.32 5.18
N ALA A 254 -8.57 25.26 4.75
CA ALA A 254 -7.65 25.96 5.63
C ALA A 254 -8.42 26.80 6.65
N LYS A 255 -7.83 26.98 7.83
CA LYS A 255 -8.46 27.72 8.94
C LYS A 255 -8.54 29.23 8.70
N THR A 256 -7.75 29.78 7.78
CA THR A 256 -7.64 31.21 7.51
C THR A 256 -7.84 31.51 6.02
N VAL A 257 -8.27 32.75 5.72
CA VAL A 257 -8.38 33.23 4.32
C VAL A 257 -7.03 33.18 3.62
N GLN A 258 -5.95 33.56 4.30
CA GLN A 258 -4.58 33.47 3.78
C GLN A 258 -4.22 32.01 3.44
N GLY A 259 -4.61 31.06 4.29
CA GLY A 259 -4.44 29.64 4.02
C GLY A 259 -5.24 29.18 2.80
N GLU A 260 -6.49 29.63 2.62
CA GLU A 260 -7.29 29.31 1.43
C GLU A 260 -6.68 29.88 0.14
N VAL A 261 -6.08 31.07 0.20
CA VAL A 261 -5.36 31.68 -0.94
C VAL A 261 -4.16 30.82 -1.38
N ILE A 262 -3.52 30.10 -0.45
CA ILE A 262 -2.44 29.16 -0.76
C ILE A 262 -2.98 27.79 -1.19
N ARG A 263 -4.02 27.30 -0.48
CA ARG A 263 -4.61 25.97 -0.66
C ARG A 263 -5.19 25.79 -2.04
N ILE A 264 -6.00 26.74 -2.50
CA ILE A 264 -6.78 26.57 -3.74
C ILE A 264 -5.87 26.50 -4.97
N PRO A 265 -4.92 27.43 -5.20
CA PRO A 265 -3.95 27.30 -6.29
C PRO A 265 -3.10 26.04 -6.21
N GLY A 266 -2.72 25.60 -5.00
CA GLY A 266 -1.90 24.39 -4.85
C GLY A 266 -2.68 23.11 -5.10
N ARG A 267 -3.98 23.07 -4.81
CA ARG A 267 -4.88 22.00 -5.27
C ARG A 267 -5.04 21.99 -6.78
N VAL A 268 -5.01 23.14 -7.45
CA VAL A 268 -4.99 23.21 -8.92
C VAL A 268 -3.70 22.64 -9.48
N ARG A 269 -2.57 23.06 -8.92
CA ARG A 269 -1.25 22.52 -9.25
C ARG A 269 -1.20 21.00 -9.08
N ASP A 270 -1.55 20.48 -7.90
CA ASP A 270 -1.51 19.03 -7.64
C ASP A 270 -2.40 18.23 -8.59
N GLU A 271 -3.63 18.70 -8.87
CA GLU A 271 -4.51 18.02 -9.81
C GLU A 271 -4.00 18.04 -11.25
N LEU A 272 -3.36 19.13 -11.69
CA LEU A 272 -2.76 19.23 -13.03
C LEU A 272 -1.51 18.35 -13.14
N ASP A 273 -0.60 18.45 -12.17
CA ASP A 273 0.72 17.86 -12.25
C ASP A 273 0.71 16.36 -11.91
N ARG A 274 -0.09 15.95 -10.91
CA ARG A 274 -0.11 14.56 -10.41
C ARG A 274 -1.25 13.75 -11.01
N ASN A 275 -2.41 14.35 -11.24
CA ASN A 275 -3.63 13.64 -11.63
C ASN A 275 -4.13 13.98 -13.05
N GLY A 276 -3.35 14.73 -13.83
CA GLY A 276 -3.69 15.07 -15.21
C GLY A 276 -5.05 15.76 -15.39
N GLY A 277 -5.58 16.40 -14.34
CA GLY A 277 -6.87 17.07 -14.35
C GLY A 277 -8.10 16.15 -14.29
N VAL A 278 -7.98 14.91 -13.82
CA VAL A 278 -9.09 13.95 -13.82
C VAL A 278 -10.15 14.24 -12.75
N ASN A 279 -9.79 14.82 -11.59
CA ASN A 279 -10.71 14.97 -10.44
C ASN A 279 -11.42 16.33 -10.35
N TRP A 280 -11.86 16.87 -11.48
CA TRP A 280 -12.62 18.13 -11.52
C TRP A 280 -14.10 17.89 -11.21
N ASP A 281 -14.39 17.37 -10.02
CA ASP A 281 -15.75 17.12 -9.58
C ASP A 281 -16.55 18.43 -9.38
N ARG A 282 -17.82 18.29 -9.02
CA ARG A 282 -18.73 19.44 -8.84
C ARG A 282 -18.24 20.38 -7.73
N ASP A 283 -17.70 19.86 -6.64
CA ASP A 283 -17.34 20.66 -5.49
C ASP A 283 -15.99 21.37 -5.71
N TYR A 284 -15.08 20.73 -6.45
CA TYR A 284 -13.87 21.35 -6.97
C TYR A 284 -14.17 22.54 -7.88
N ARG A 285 -15.11 22.39 -8.83
CA ARG A 285 -15.52 23.49 -9.72
C ARG A 285 -16.15 24.65 -8.96
N LYS A 286 -16.99 24.38 -7.95
CA LYS A 286 -17.57 25.41 -7.09
C LYS A 286 -16.49 26.20 -6.35
N MET A 287 -15.48 25.52 -5.80
CA MET A 287 -14.34 26.15 -5.14
C MET A 287 -13.61 27.11 -6.09
N LEU A 288 -13.33 26.70 -7.33
CA LEU A 288 -12.67 27.55 -8.33
C LEU A 288 -13.50 28.76 -8.75
N GLN A 289 -14.82 28.60 -8.88
CA GLN A 289 -15.73 29.70 -9.21
C GLN A 289 -15.84 30.72 -8.07
N ALA A 290 -15.80 30.26 -6.82
CA ALA A 290 -15.92 31.12 -5.66
C ALA A 290 -14.66 31.97 -5.40
N LEU A 291 -13.46 31.45 -5.72
CA LEU A 291 -12.20 32.11 -5.39
C LEU A 291 -12.07 33.55 -5.94
N PRO A 292 -12.31 33.84 -7.24
CA PRO A 292 -12.23 35.20 -7.77
C PRO A 292 -13.18 36.17 -7.06
N GLN A 293 -14.37 35.69 -6.69
CA GLN A 293 -15.35 36.48 -5.97
C GLN A 293 -14.82 36.86 -4.58
N TYR A 294 -14.28 35.91 -3.82
CA TYR A 294 -13.70 36.20 -2.51
C TYR A 294 -12.46 37.11 -2.57
N LEU A 295 -11.58 36.91 -3.56
CA LEU A 295 -10.43 37.81 -3.76
C LEU A 295 -10.87 39.24 -4.08
N SER A 296 -11.99 39.42 -4.81
CA SER A 296 -12.54 40.74 -5.13
C SER A 296 -13.14 41.50 -3.93
N LEU A 297 -13.44 40.80 -2.82
CA LEU A 297 -13.94 41.42 -1.59
C LEU A 297 -12.83 42.05 -0.75
N GLY A 298 -11.57 41.67 -0.98
CA GLY A 298 -10.42 42.27 -0.30
C GLY A 298 -10.19 43.71 -0.77
N ILE A 299 -9.89 44.61 0.17
CA ILE A 299 -9.39 45.96 -0.17
C ILE A 299 -7.87 45.83 -0.38
N PRO A 300 -7.34 46.08 -1.59
CA PRO A 300 -5.90 46.00 -1.83
C PRO A 300 -5.16 46.98 -0.93
N PRO A 301 -4.12 46.56 -0.18
CA PRO A 301 -3.30 47.48 0.57
C PRO A 301 -2.49 48.33 -0.41
N PHE A 302 -2.99 49.53 -0.69
CA PHE A 302 -2.33 50.64 -1.40
C PHE A 302 -1.84 50.39 -2.84
N ARG A 303 -2.50 51.06 -3.80
CA ARG A 303 -2.07 51.21 -5.21
C ARG A 303 -0.69 51.87 -5.42
N SER A 304 0.01 52.33 -4.38
CA SER A 304 1.19 53.19 -4.52
C SER A 304 2.56 52.53 -4.28
N LYS A 305 2.65 51.25 -3.88
CA LYS A 305 3.96 50.60 -3.64
C LYS A 305 4.22 49.28 -4.36
N ILE A 306 3.29 48.79 -5.18
CA ILE A 306 3.55 47.69 -6.11
C ILE A 306 3.82 48.29 -7.49
N ARG A 307 4.87 49.11 -7.60
CA ARG A 307 5.59 49.25 -8.87
C ARG A 307 6.78 48.32 -8.74
N ARG A 308 6.86 47.38 -9.69
CA ARG A 308 8.06 46.57 -9.92
C ARG A 308 9.22 47.53 -10.16
N ASP A 309 10.25 47.42 -9.33
CA ASP A 309 11.64 47.67 -9.70
C ASP A 309 12.32 46.29 -9.71
#